data_AF-A0A0W0TQT6-F1
#
_entry.id   AF-A0A0W0TQT6-F1
#
_cell.length_a   1.000
_cell.length_b   1.000
_cell.length_c   1.000
_cell.angle_alpha   90.00
_cell.angle_beta   90.00
_cell.angle_gamma   90.00
#
_symmetry.space_group_name_H-M   'P 1'
#
loop_
_entity.id
_entity.type
_entity.pdbx_description
1 polymer ?
#
loop_
_entity_poly.entity_id
_entity_poly.type
_entity_poly.pdbx_seq_one_letter_code
_entity_poly.pdbx_strand_id
1 'polypeptide(L)'
;MSTNARRYLEKLVGSLSLGKSLRAIRLGEEESQTNFAKKLGVSVQYLCDLEHDRKIVSPKKAKEFADILGYSPEQFVCLALQDSLNQYNIPMHVEVSAA
;
A
#
# COMPACT_ATOMS: atom_id res chain seq x y z
N MET A 1 -27.05 -9.18 -1.27
CA MET A 1 -25.73 -9.52 -1.85
C MET A 1 -24.68 -8.70 -1.11
N SER A 2 -23.72 -9.34 -0.45
CA SER A 2 -22.59 -8.61 0.14
C SER A 2 -21.67 -8.15 -1.00
N THR A 3 -21.63 -6.86 -1.28
CA THR A 3 -20.67 -6.29 -2.22
C THR A 3 -19.29 -6.45 -1.60
N ASN A 4 -18.40 -7.24 -2.21
CA ASN A 4 -17.00 -7.25 -1.83
C ASN A 4 -16.42 -5.87 -2.15
N ALA A 5 -16.32 -5.00 -1.13
CA ALA A 5 -15.95 -3.60 -1.27
C ALA A 5 -14.61 -3.42 -2.00
N ARG A 6 -13.67 -4.35 -1.81
CA ARG A 6 -12.39 -4.37 -2.50
C ARG A 6 -12.55 -4.50 -4.01
N ARG A 7 -13.29 -5.51 -4.49
CA ARG A 7 -13.55 -5.70 -5.93
C ARG A 7 -14.29 -4.52 -6.55
N TYR A 8 -15.19 -3.90 -5.79
CA TYR A 8 -15.91 -2.72 -6.26
C TYR A 8 -14.94 -1.54 -6.44
N LEU A 9 -14.08 -1.28 -5.45
CA LEU A 9 -13.05 -0.25 -5.53
C LEU A 9 -12.07 -0.52 -6.68
N GLU A 10 -11.61 -1.76 -6.85
CA GLU A 10 -10.69 -2.13 -7.93
C GLU A 10 -11.27 -1.85 -9.33
N LYS A 11 -12.59 -1.98 -9.51
CA LYS A 11 -13.26 -1.61 -10.76
C LYS A 11 -13.27 -0.10 -11.01
N LEU A 12 -13.30 0.71 -9.95
CA LEU A 12 -13.37 2.17 -10.03
C LEU A 12 -11.99 2.82 -10.20
N VAL A 13 -11.00 2.34 -9.44
CA VAL A 13 -9.68 2.98 -9.35
C VAL A 13 -8.54 2.15 -9.96
N GLY A 14 -8.85 0.96 -10.49
CA GLY A 14 -7.86 0.00 -10.96
C GLY A 14 -7.25 -0.80 -9.82
N SER A 15 -6.13 -1.48 -10.08
CA SER A 15 -5.46 -2.32 -9.08
C SER A 15 -5.12 -1.52 -7.81
N LEU A 16 -5.55 -2.05 -6.67
CA LEU A 16 -5.13 -1.56 -5.36
C LEU A 16 -3.71 -2.04 -5.09
N SER A 17 -2.81 -1.09 -4.81
CA SER A 17 -1.43 -1.35 -4.41
C SER A 17 -1.12 -0.60 -3.13
N LEU A 18 -0.10 -1.04 -2.39
CA LEU A 18 0.35 -0.32 -1.21
C LEU A 18 0.84 1.08 -1.59
N GLY A 19 1.54 1.21 -2.72
CA GLY A 19 2.03 2.48 -3.26
C GLY A 19 0.93 3.52 -3.43
N LYS A 20 -0.15 3.15 -4.12
CA LYS A 20 -1.32 4.01 -4.32
C LYS A 20 -2.04 4.31 -3.01
N SER A 21 -2.12 3.36 -2.08
CA SER A 21 -2.68 3.59 -0.75
C SER A 21 -1.88 4.62 0.04
N LEU A 22 -0.55 4.53 0.05
CA LEU A 22 0.33 5.52 0.69
C LEU A 22 0.13 6.91 0.09
N ARG A 23 0.04 7.00 -1.24
CA ARG A 23 -0.24 8.26 -1.94
C ARG A 23 -1.59 8.85 -1.55
N ALA A 24 -2.63 8.01 -1.49
CA ALA A 24 -3.98 8.43 -1.12
C ALA A 24 -4.04 8.96 0.31
N ILE A 25 -3.39 8.26 1.26
CA ILE A 25 -3.26 8.71 2.66
C ILE A 25 -2.56 10.06 2.70
N ARG A 26 -1.38 10.18 2.06
CA ARG A 26 -0.62 11.43 2.05
C ARG A 26 -1.43 12.61 1.52
N LEU A 27 -2.12 12.41 0.39
CA LEU A 27 -2.93 13.47 -0.22
C LEU A 27 -4.16 13.81 0.63
N GLY A 28 -4.77 12.81 1.29
CA GLY A 28 -5.89 13.03 2.21
C GLY A 28 -5.52 13.82 3.45
N GLU A 29 -4.28 13.68 3.93
CA GLU A 29 -3.70 14.45 5.04
C GLU A 29 -3.08 15.80 4.57
N GLU A 30 -3.23 16.15 3.29
CA GLU A 30 -2.63 17.34 2.67
C GLU A 30 -1.09 17.46 2.89
N GLU A 31 -0.41 16.31 3.08
CA GLU A 31 1.03 16.27 3.35
C GLU A 31 1.87 16.35 2.05
N SER A 32 2.97 17.11 2.10
CA SER A 32 3.97 17.11 1.02
C SER A 32 4.72 15.76 0.98
N GLN A 33 5.20 15.36 -0.20
CA GLN A 33 5.98 14.13 -0.34
C GLN A 33 7.25 14.13 0.53
N THR A 34 7.86 15.29 0.73
CA THR A 34 9.02 15.47 1.62
C THR A 34 8.67 15.20 3.09
N ASN A 35 7.57 15.77 3.58
CA ASN A 35 7.14 15.59 4.97
C ASN A 35 6.73 14.14 5.23
N PHE A 36 5.98 13.55 4.31
CA PHE A 36 5.52 12.16 4.43
C PHE A 36 6.68 11.17 4.38
N ALA A 37 7.68 11.40 3.50
CA ALA A 37 8.88 10.56 3.45
C ALA A 37 9.67 10.63 4.77
N LYS A 38 9.78 11.83 5.36
CA LYS A 38 10.40 12.02 6.67
C LYS A 38 9.62 11.28 7.77
N LYS A 39 8.29 11.36 7.76
CA LYS A 39 7.39 10.65 8.69
C LYS A 39 7.59 9.13 8.61
N LEU A 40 7.70 8.59 7.40
CA LEU A 40 7.94 7.17 7.13
C LEU A 40 9.41 6.72 7.32
N GLY A 41 10.33 7.64 7.55
CA GLY A 41 11.76 7.34 7.70
C GLY A 41 12.43 6.82 6.42
N VAL A 42 12.02 7.33 5.25
CA VAL A 42 12.55 6.95 3.92
C VAL A 42 12.98 8.17 3.11
N SER A 43 13.71 7.94 2.01
CA SER A 43 14.05 9.04 1.09
C SER A 43 12.82 9.45 0.26
N VAL A 44 12.78 10.73 -0.16
CA VAL A 44 11.71 11.26 -1.01
C VAL A 44 11.64 10.52 -2.35
N GLN A 45 12.79 10.20 -2.94
CA GLN A 45 12.85 9.40 -4.18
C GLN A 45 12.25 8.01 -3.98
N TYR A 46 12.57 7.35 -2.86
CA TYR A 46 12.01 6.03 -2.53
C TYR A 46 10.49 6.11 -2.38
N LEU A 47 9.97 7.09 -1.63
CA LEU A 47 8.53 7.31 -1.53
C LEU A 47 7.89 7.57 -2.89
N CYS A 48 8.51 8.41 -3.73
CA CYS A 48 8.00 8.68 -5.07
C CYS A 48 7.94 7.42 -5.94
N ASP A 49 8.95 6.54 -5.85
CA ASP A 49 8.94 5.26 -6.56
C ASP A 49 7.85 4.32 -6.03
N LEU A 50 7.59 4.31 -4.72
CA LEU A 50 6.48 3.56 -4.14
C LEU A 50 5.12 4.10 -4.61
N GLU A 51 4.88 5.40 -4.54
CA GLU A 51 3.59 6.04 -4.86
C GLU A 51 3.14 5.86 -6.33
N HIS A 52 4.07 5.46 -7.20
CA HIS A 52 3.86 5.21 -8.61
C HIS A 52 4.12 3.76 -9.01
N ASP A 53 4.12 2.83 -8.04
CA ASP A 53 4.30 1.38 -8.24
C ASP A 53 5.59 1.00 -8.99
N ARG A 54 6.63 1.84 -8.96
CA ARG A 54 7.97 1.52 -9.52
C ARG A 54 8.81 0.67 -8.56
N LYS A 55 8.46 0.68 -7.27
CA LYS A 55 9.04 -0.17 -6.24
C LYS A 55 7.93 -0.78 -5.40
N ILE A 56 8.20 -1.98 -4.90
CA ILE A 56 7.38 -2.65 -3.89
C ILE A 56 8.15 -2.73 -2.57
N VAL A 57 7.45 -3.00 -1.48
CA VAL A 57 8.07 -3.15 -0.15
C VAL A 57 7.92 -4.57 0.37
N SER A 58 8.79 -4.95 1.30
CA SER A 58 8.64 -6.22 2.00
C SER A 58 7.47 -6.17 3.00
N PRO A 59 6.90 -7.33 3.38
CA PRO A 59 5.86 -7.41 4.43
C PRO A 59 6.28 -6.73 5.73
N LYS A 60 7.55 -6.89 6.13
CA LYS A 60 8.11 -6.24 7.33
C LYS A 60 8.01 -4.71 7.22
N LYS A 61 8.39 -4.14 6.08
CA LYS A 61 8.37 -2.69 5.87
C LYS A 61 6.96 -2.14 5.74
N ALA A 62 6.05 -2.90 5.14
CA ALA A 62 4.63 -2.57 5.09
C ALA A 62 4.02 -2.48 6.50
N LYS A 63 4.34 -3.44 7.38
CA LYS A 63 3.96 -3.41 8.80
C LYS A 63 4.49 -2.15 9.49
N GLU A 64 5.79 -1.84 9.31
CA GLU A 64 6.39 -0.62 9.87
C GLU A 64 5.64 0.65 9.43
N PHE A 65 5.26 0.76 8.16
CA PHE A 65 4.47 1.89 7.68
C PHE A 65 3.07 1.95 8.28
N ALA A 66 2.40 0.80 8.42
CA ALA A 66 1.09 0.73 9.04
C ALA A 66 1.13 1.22 10.50
N ASP A 67 2.13 0.76 11.25
CA ASP A 67 2.34 1.15 12.65
C ASP A 67 2.60 2.67 12.77
N ILE A 68 3.42 3.26 11.88
CA ILE A 68 3.71 4.70 11.85
C ILE A 68 2.47 5.53 11.52
N LEU A 69 1.65 5.05 10.58
CA LEU A 69 0.49 5.79 10.08
C LEU A 69 -0.79 5.52 10.89
N GLY A 70 -0.77 4.56 11.82
CA GLY A 70 -1.94 4.18 12.62
C GLY A 70 -3.00 3.37 11.85
N TYR A 71 -2.60 2.64 10.80
CA TYR A 71 -3.48 1.79 10.00
C TYR A 71 -3.30 0.30 10.34
N SER A 72 -4.25 -0.54 9.89
CA SER A 72 -4.17 -2.01 10.07
C SER A 72 -2.91 -2.59 9.42
N PRO A 73 -2.03 -3.26 10.19
CA PRO A 73 -0.88 -3.95 9.63
C PRO A 73 -1.27 -5.05 8.64
N GLU A 74 -2.37 -5.76 8.87
CA GLU A 74 -2.89 -6.81 7.99
C GLU A 74 -3.20 -6.28 6.60
N GLN A 75 -3.84 -5.11 6.51
CA GLN A 75 -4.16 -4.46 5.23
C GLN A 75 -2.90 -4.09 4.46
N PHE A 76 -1.93 -3.46 5.12
CA PHE A 76 -0.69 -3.04 4.47
C PHE A 76 0.17 -4.23 4.03
N VAL A 77 0.27 -5.26 4.88
CA VAL A 77 0.97 -6.50 4.56
C VAL A 77 0.29 -7.24 3.41
N CYS A 78 -1.03 -7.33 3.40
CA CYS A 78 -1.79 -7.92 2.29
C CYS A 78 -1.51 -7.20 0.97
N LEU A 79 -1.53 -5.86 0.95
CA LEU A 79 -1.23 -5.08 -0.25
C LEU A 79 0.22 -5.29 -0.72
N ALA A 80 1.20 -5.27 0.19
CA ALA A 80 2.60 -5.49 -0.18
C ALA A 80 2.85 -6.88 -0.79
N LEU A 81 2.23 -7.92 -0.23
CA LEU A 81 2.28 -9.27 -0.79
C LEU A 81 1.55 -9.36 -2.13
N GLN A 82 0.39 -8.72 -2.26
CA GLN A 82 -0.34 -8.67 -3.52
C GLN A 82 0.47 -7.96 -4.61
N ASP A 83 1.13 -6.84 -4.27
CA ASP A 83 2.03 -6.11 -5.18
C ASP A 83 3.18 -7.00 -5.66
N SER A 84 3.74 -7.83 -4.78
CA SER A 84 4.77 -8.79 -5.14
C SER A 84 4.28 -9.83 -6.15
N LEU A 85 3.10 -10.43 -5.94
CA LEU A 85 2.51 -11.38 -6.89
C LEU A 85 2.20 -10.70 -8.24
N ASN A 86 1.65 -9.49 -8.20
CA ASN A 86 1.34 -8.70 -9.39
C ASN A 86 2.60 -8.37 -10.20
N GLN A 87 3.72 -8.02 -9.54
CA GLN A 87 4.98 -7.71 -10.20
C GLN A 87 5.51 -8.89 -11.04
N TYR A 88 5.29 -10.12 -10.59
CA TYR A 88 5.70 -11.34 -11.30
C TYR A 88 4.58 -11.93 -12.17
N ASN A 89 3.46 -11.23 -12.36
CA ASN A 89 2.27 -11.69 -13.09
C ASN A 89 1.73 -13.04 -12.58
N ILE A 90 1.82 -13.28 -11.26
CA ILE A 90 1.29 -14.49 -10.63
C ILE A 90 -0.20 -14.27 -10.34
N PRO A 91 -1.12 -15.03 -10.98
CA PRO A 91 -2.56 -14.79 -10.88
C PRO A 91 -3.15 -15.38 -9.59
N MET A 92 -2.76 -14.82 -8.45
CA MET A 92 -3.18 -15.23 -7.12
C MET A 92 -3.63 -14.02 -6.29
N HIS A 93 -4.55 -14.28 -5.35
CA HIS A 93 -5.06 -13.26 -4.42
C HIS A 93 -4.55 -13.54 -3.01
N VAL A 94 -4.07 -12.49 -2.33
CA VAL A 94 -3.58 -12.58 -0.96
C VAL A 94 -4.67 -12.22 0.03
N GLU A 95 -4.85 -13.06 1.04
CA GLU A 95 -5.64 -12.77 2.24
C GLU A 95 -4.73 -12.90 3.47
N VAL A 96 -4.83 -11.94 4.38
CA VAL A 96 -4.06 -11.91 5.64
C VAL A 96 -5.05 -11.72 6.77
N SER A 97 -4.92 -12.54 7.81
CA SER A 97 -5.68 -12.45 9.05
C SER A 97 -4.73 -12.43 10.24
N ALA A 98 -5.16 -11.82 11.35
CA ALA A 98 -4.47 -11.97 12.62
C ALA A 98 -4.40 -13.45 13.03
N ALA A 99 -3.36 -13.80 13.78
CA ALA A 99 -3.13 -15.15 14.30
C ALA A 99 -4.03 -15.45 15.51
#